data_AF-A0A8K0HE30-F1
#
_entry.id   AF-A0A8K0HE30-F1
#
_cell.length_a   1.000
_cell.length_b   1.000
_cell.length_c   1.000
_cell.angle_alpha   90.00
_cell.angle_beta   90.00
_cell.angle_gamma   90.00
#
_symmetry.space_group_name_H-M   'P 1'
#
loop_
_entity.id
_entity.type
_entity.pdbx_description
1 polymer ?
#
loop_
_entity_poly.entity_id
_entity_poly.type
_entity_poly.pdbx_seq_one_letter_code
_entity_poly.pdbx_strand_id
1 'polypeptide(L)'
;METGGSPAVAMQKPTVTPKAIIYKIFGSKACYKVEEVQEATDIGCPGLSISQKGPCLYRCSLQLPEISVVSGIFKRKKDAEQSAAELALKKLGIHPTENNPTSQEAWDDLVARLNHLFSNEFLTSLHPLSGHLRASLKREGDCYGLIPLSIISVYDSKICNLCKVINPKVESNPLLVISYVLKAAARLSGLLATSEEKLWIRRQIQYPPEILDSAIEKSDSLESFLIGAINIPFSLEESVEVVKLNISSTGYYLDFIAKQLGLVDASKILVSRPIGKASSETRLYFTAPQSYLLELSSDVLNAKEVIHNEGSVNERASYLSGEDVYGHAILASIGYTWKSKDLFHEDLSLQSYYRMLLSKIPGGVYKLSRGQFSQLTYLQPLIQGQTGGLLSKRNP
;
A
#
# COMPACT_ATOMS: atom_id res chain seq x y z
N MET A 1 26.14 23.53 -28.34
CA MET A 1 24.89 23.56 -29.13
C MET A 1 24.27 22.18 -29.03
N GLU A 2 22.98 22.16 -28.69
CA GLU A 2 22.05 21.02 -28.61
C GLU A 2 22.34 19.91 -27.59
N THR A 3 22.06 20.22 -26.32
CA THR A 3 21.70 19.23 -25.29
C THR A 3 20.25 18.77 -25.53
N GLY A 4 20.10 17.62 -26.20
CA GLY A 4 18.82 16.92 -26.32
C GLY A 4 18.36 16.40 -24.96
N GLY A 5 17.52 17.17 -24.28
CA GLY A 5 16.85 16.75 -23.05
C GLY A 5 15.90 15.59 -23.34
N SER A 6 16.07 14.49 -22.62
CA SER A 6 15.12 13.38 -22.58
C SER A 6 13.73 13.92 -22.19
N PRO A 7 12.67 13.63 -22.95
CA PRO A 7 11.35 14.12 -22.64
C PRO A 7 10.88 13.50 -21.32
N ALA A 8 10.46 14.36 -20.39
CA ALA A 8 9.75 13.98 -19.18
C ALA A 8 8.65 12.98 -19.57
N VAL A 9 8.73 11.76 -19.01
CA VAL A 9 7.72 10.72 -19.20
C VAL A 9 6.39 11.29 -18.74
N ALA A 10 5.53 11.62 -19.72
CA ALA A 10 4.20 12.14 -19.47
C ALA A 10 3.43 11.11 -18.63
N MET A 11 3.14 11.52 -17.39
CA MET A 11 2.50 10.75 -16.34
C MET A 11 1.08 10.34 -16.76
N GLN A 12 0.87 9.05 -17.09
CA GLN A 12 -0.47 8.50 -17.27
C GLN A 12 -1.12 8.29 -15.90
N LYS A 13 -1.94 9.25 -15.45
CA LYS A 13 -2.88 9.02 -14.35
C LYS A 13 -3.83 7.88 -14.74
N PRO A 14 -4.11 6.89 -13.87
CA PRO A 14 -5.07 5.84 -14.18
C PRO A 14 -6.45 6.47 -14.41
N THR A 15 -6.88 6.52 -15.66
CA THR A 15 -8.17 7.08 -16.04
C THR A 15 -9.26 6.15 -15.51
N VAL A 16 -10.04 6.61 -14.53
CA VAL A 16 -11.14 5.82 -13.97
C VAL A 16 -12.15 5.57 -15.10
N THR A 17 -12.41 4.30 -15.39
CA THR A 17 -13.31 3.95 -16.50
C THR A 17 -14.74 4.45 -16.24
N PRO A 18 -15.48 4.89 -17.28
CA PRO A 18 -16.87 5.34 -17.14
C PRO A 18 -17.76 4.40 -16.32
N LYS A 19 -17.62 3.08 -16.54
CA LYS A 19 -18.35 2.05 -15.78
C LYS A 19 -18.06 2.09 -14.27
N ALA A 20 -16.80 2.34 -13.89
CA ALA A 20 -16.41 2.44 -12.50
C ALA A 20 -16.97 3.71 -11.82
N ILE A 21 -17.09 4.81 -12.57
CA ILE A 21 -17.72 6.05 -12.07
C ILE A 21 -19.21 5.82 -11.80
N ILE A 22 -19.93 5.22 -12.75
CA ILE A 22 -21.35 4.85 -12.56
C ILE A 22 -21.53 3.96 -11.32
N TYR A 23 -20.68 2.95 -11.15
CA TYR A 23 -20.75 2.08 -9.96
C TYR A 23 -20.45 2.85 -8.67
N LYS A 24 -19.51 3.80 -8.66
CA LYS A 24 -19.21 4.62 -7.48
C LYS A 24 -20.42 5.46 -7.04
N ILE A 25 -21.21 5.97 -7.98
CA ILE A 25 -22.35 6.87 -7.71
C ILE A 25 -23.61 6.07 -7.39
N PHE A 26 -23.94 5.06 -8.20
CA PHE A 26 -25.22 4.35 -8.14
C PHE A 26 -25.12 2.96 -7.51
N GLY A 27 -23.91 2.41 -7.33
CA GLY A 27 -23.69 1.11 -6.72
C GLY A 27 -24.46 -0.02 -7.41
N SER A 28 -25.13 -0.84 -6.61
CA SER A 28 -25.98 -1.95 -7.07
C SER A 28 -27.24 -1.50 -7.82
N LYS A 29 -27.57 -0.21 -7.84
CA LYS A 29 -28.74 0.33 -8.54
C LYS A 29 -28.51 0.47 -10.05
N ALA A 30 -27.27 0.35 -10.51
CA ALA A 30 -26.94 0.38 -11.94
C ALA A 30 -27.05 -1.02 -12.56
N CYS A 31 -28.02 -1.21 -13.46
CA CYS A 31 -28.25 -2.49 -14.13
C CYS A 31 -27.80 -2.45 -15.59
N TYR A 32 -26.79 -3.26 -15.93
CA TYR A 32 -26.31 -3.43 -17.31
C TYR A 32 -26.94 -4.68 -17.92
N LYS A 33 -27.63 -4.54 -19.05
CA LYS A 33 -28.17 -5.65 -19.83
C LYS A 33 -27.50 -5.68 -21.20
N VAL A 34 -26.82 -6.77 -21.53
CA VAL A 34 -26.11 -6.93 -22.81
C VAL A 34 -26.91 -7.84 -23.72
N GLU A 35 -27.24 -7.33 -24.90
CA GLU A 35 -27.98 -8.01 -25.96
C GLU A 35 -27.02 -8.37 -27.11
N GLU A 36 -27.20 -9.56 -27.68
CA GLU A 36 -26.50 -9.98 -28.90
C GLU A 36 -27.26 -9.45 -30.12
N VAL A 37 -26.56 -8.71 -30.98
CA VAL A 37 -27.06 -8.21 -32.25
C VAL A 37 -26.38 -9.00 -33.36
N GLN A 38 -27.17 -9.67 -34.19
CA GLN A 38 -26.69 -10.30 -35.42
C GLN A 38 -26.79 -9.28 -36.55
N GLU A 39 -25.67 -9.02 -37.24
CA GLU A 39 -25.71 -8.39 -38.55
C GLU A 39 -26.02 -9.45 -39.58
N ALA A 40 -27.06 -9.23 -40.39
CA ALA A 40 -27.33 -10.05 -41.57
C ALA A 40 -26.14 -9.91 -42.52
N THR A 41 -25.25 -10.90 -42.51
CA THR A 41 -24.21 -10.99 -43.54
C THR A 41 -24.90 -11.62 -44.74
N ASP A 42 -25.31 -10.79 -45.71
CA ASP A 42 -25.98 -11.18 -46.96
C ASP A 42 -25.09 -12.01 -47.92
N ILE A 43 -24.12 -12.76 -47.40
CA ILE A 43 -23.37 -13.78 -48.14
C ILE A 43 -23.94 -15.15 -47.77
N GLY A 44 -25.26 -15.28 -47.86
CA GLY A 44 -25.93 -16.57 -47.71
C GLY A 44 -25.84 -17.34 -49.02
N CYS A 45 -25.01 -18.39 -49.09
CA CYS A 45 -25.11 -19.39 -50.16
C CYS A 45 -26.53 -19.98 -50.13
N PRO A 46 -27.36 -19.78 -51.17
CA PRO A 46 -28.70 -20.35 -51.18
C PRO A 46 -28.59 -21.87 -51.29
N GLY A 47 -28.93 -22.58 -50.20
CA GLY A 47 -28.95 -24.06 -50.16
C GLY A 47 -28.34 -24.72 -48.92
N LEU A 48 -27.65 -23.98 -48.04
CA LEU A 48 -27.15 -24.52 -46.78
C LEU A 48 -28.20 -24.36 -45.66
N SER A 49 -28.78 -25.47 -45.20
CA SER A 49 -29.73 -25.54 -44.08
C SER A 49 -29.08 -25.50 -42.68
N ILE A 50 -27.80 -25.07 -42.59
CA ILE A 50 -27.07 -24.91 -41.33
C ILE A 50 -26.83 -23.41 -41.10
N SER A 51 -27.48 -22.85 -40.08
CA SER A 51 -27.23 -21.48 -39.64
C SER A 51 -25.80 -21.35 -39.10
N GLN A 52 -24.91 -20.74 -39.87
CA GLN A 52 -23.58 -20.39 -39.40
C GLN A 52 -23.70 -19.15 -38.53
N LYS A 53 -23.60 -19.32 -37.20
CA LYS A 53 -23.61 -18.18 -36.27
C LYS A 53 -22.32 -17.37 -36.49
N GLY A 54 -22.44 -16.28 -37.25
CA GLY A 54 -21.35 -15.33 -37.48
C GLY A 54 -20.90 -14.63 -36.19
N PRO A 55 -19.88 -13.76 -36.26
CA PRO A 55 -19.41 -13.01 -35.10
C PRO A 55 -20.55 -12.18 -34.50
N CYS A 56 -20.96 -12.48 -33.27
CA CYS A 56 -21.99 -11.71 -32.59
C CYS A 56 -21.47 -10.30 -32.26
N LEU A 57 -22.30 -9.30 -32.55
CA LEU A 57 -22.10 -7.97 -32.02
C LEU A 57 -22.92 -7.81 -30.74
N TYR A 58 -22.60 -6.78 -29.97
CA TYR A 58 -23.16 -6.56 -28.65
C TYR A 58 -23.66 -5.14 -28.54
N ARG A 59 -24.82 -5.00 -27.93
CA ARG A 59 -25.40 -3.73 -27.49
C ARG A 59 -25.67 -3.84 -26.01
N CYS A 60 -25.41 -2.78 -25.27
CA CYS A 60 -25.68 -2.72 -23.84
C CYS A 60 -26.70 -1.63 -23.50
N SER A 61 -27.71 -2.01 -22.74
CA SER A 61 -28.70 -1.13 -22.12
C SER A 61 -28.36 -0.95 -20.64
N LEU A 62 -28.11 0.28 -20.22
CA LEU A 62 -27.84 0.65 -18.82
C LEU A 62 -29.06 1.34 -18.23
N GLN A 63 -29.64 0.73 -17.20
CA GLN A 63 -30.73 1.29 -16.40
C GLN A 63 -30.18 1.85 -15.09
N LEU A 64 -30.40 3.14 -14.87
CA LEU A 64 -30.14 3.88 -13.63
C LEU A 64 -31.47 4.35 -13.04
N PRO A 65 -31.52 4.74 -11.75
CA PRO A 65 -32.74 5.27 -11.13
C PRO A 65 -33.37 6.44 -11.87
N GLU A 66 -32.54 7.29 -12.50
CA GLU A 66 -32.98 8.54 -13.13
C GLU A 66 -33.08 8.44 -14.65
N ILE A 67 -32.28 7.58 -15.28
CA ILE A 67 -32.17 7.48 -16.75
C ILE A 67 -31.99 6.05 -17.21
N SER A 68 -32.41 5.79 -18.44
CA SER A 68 -32.01 4.61 -19.22
C SER A 68 -31.27 5.06 -20.46
N VAL A 69 -30.16 4.39 -20.77
CA VAL A 69 -29.36 4.63 -21.97
C VAL A 69 -29.04 3.32 -22.67
N VAL A 70 -28.89 3.38 -23.98
CA VAL A 70 -28.53 2.24 -24.83
C VAL A 70 -27.30 2.62 -25.63
N SER A 71 -26.29 1.77 -25.61
CA SER A 71 -25.05 1.96 -26.35
C SER A 71 -25.22 1.67 -27.85
N GLY A 72 -24.20 2.03 -28.62
CA GLY A 72 -24.04 1.55 -29.99
C GLY A 72 -23.79 0.04 -30.07
N ILE A 73 -23.46 -0.44 -31.27
CA ILE A 73 -23.15 -1.84 -31.53
C ILE A 73 -21.63 -2.03 -31.51
N PHE A 74 -21.14 -3.01 -30.73
CA PHE A 74 -19.71 -3.27 -30.54
C PHE A 74 -19.35 -4.75 -30.69
N LYS A 75 -18.12 -5.05 -31.11
CA LYS A 75 -17.61 -6.43 -31.22
C LYS A 75 -17.33 -7.10 -29.86
N ARG A 76 -17.15 -6.31 -28.80
CA ARG A 76 -16.83 -6.81 -27.45
C ARG A 76 -17.89 -6.36 -26.46
N LYS A 77 -18.40 -7.29 -25.63
CA LYS A 77 -19.35 -7.00 -24.53
C LYS A 77 -18.86 -5.84 -23.63
N LYS A 78 -17.57 -5.88 -23.26
CA LYS A 78 -16.95 -4.86 -22.39
C LYS A 78 -17.01 -3.45 -23.01
N ASP A 79 -16.85 -3.32 -24.32
CA ASP A 79 -16.87 -2.01 -25.00
C ASP A 79 -18.30 -1.45 -25.04
N ALA A 80 -19.30 -2.31 -25.28
CA ALA A 80 -20.71 -1.91 -25.22
C ALA A 80 -21.10 -1.40 -23.82
N GLU A 81 -20.66 -2.09 -22.77
CA GLU A 81 -20.88 -1.67 -21.38
C GLU A 81 -20.21 -0.32 -21.06
N GLN A 82 -18.96 -0.12 -21.49
CA GLN A 82 -18.25 1.15 -21.29
C GLN A 82 -18.93 2.29 -22.07
N SER A 83 -19.36 2.04 -23.30
CA SER A 83 -20.09 3.02 -24.10
C SER A 83 -21.42 3.41 -23.47
N ALA A 84 -22.18 2.43 -22.93
CA ALA A 84 -23.42 2.71 -22.23
C ALA A 84 -23.17 3.58 -20.98
N ALA A 85 -22.12 3.27 -20.21
CA ALA A 85 -21.73 4.08 -19.06
C ALA A 85 -21.31 5.51 -19.45
N GLU A 86 -20.55 5.67 -20.54
CA GLU A 86 -20.14 7.00 -21.04
C GLU A 86 -21.34 7.84 -21.48
N LEU A 87 -22.29 7.24 -22.18
CA LEU A 87 -23.54 7.91 -22.58
C LEU A 87 -24.38 8.31 -21.37
N ALA A 88 -24.47 7.47 -20.34
CA ALA A 88 -25.15 7.81 -19.09
C ALA A 88 -24.50 9.02 -18.42
N LEU A 89 -23.16 9.03 -18.28
CA LEU A 89 -22.44 10.15 -17.69
C LEU A 89 -22.66 11.46 -18.46
N LYS A 90 -22.60 11.42 -19.80
CA LYS A 90 -22.93 12.58 -20.65
C LYS A 90 -24.36 13.08 -20.43
N LYS A 91 -25.32 12.16 -20.33
CA LYS A 91 -26.75 12.51 -20.15
C LYS A 91 -27.05 13.07 -18.75
N LEU A 92 -26.29 12.64 -17.73
CA LEU A 92 -26.37 13.18 -16.37
C LEU A 92 -25.55 14.47 -16.18
N GLY A 93 -24.82 14.93 -17.21
CA GLY A 93 -23.92 16.08 -17.11
C GLY A 93 -22.72 15.85 -16.20
N ILE A 94 -22.35 14.59 -15.94
CA ILE A 94 -21.22 14.25 -15.06
C ILE A 94 -19.96 14.14 -15.93
N HIS A 95 -19.06 15.11 -15.81
CA HIS A 95 -17.77 15.08 -16.48
C HIS A 95 -16.71 14.38 -15.60
N PRO A 96 -16.13 13.23 -16.05
CA PRO A 96 -15.11 12.49 -15.29
C PRO A 96 -13.89 13.31 -14.87
N THR A 97 -13.57 14.35 -15.63
CA THR A 97 -12.40 15.22 -15.43
C THR A 97 -12.63 16.37 -14.46
N GLU A 98 -13.88 16.70 -14.11
CA GLU A 98 -14.21 17.88 -13.31
C GLU A 98 -14.27 17.60 -11.80
N ASN A 99 -14.41 16.33 -11.39
CA ASN A 99 -14.47 15.94 -9.97
C ASN A 99 -13.09 15.64 -9.36
N ASN A 100 -12.08 16.46 -9.67
CA ASN A 100 -10.85 16.43 -8.89
C ASN A 100 -11.09 17.25 -7.62
N PRO A 101 -11.01 16.63 -6.43
CA PRO A 101 -11.22 17.38 -5.19
C PRO A 101 -10.21 18.53 -5.14
N THR A 102 -10.68 19.70 -4.72
CA THR A 102 -9.78 20.83 -4.49
C THR A 102 -8.79 20.47 -3.37
N SER A 103 -7.66 21.17 -3.30
CA SER A 103 -6.68 20.93 -2.23
C SER A 103 -7.31 21.08 -0.84
N GLN A 104 -8.24 22.02 -0.69
CA GLN A 104 -8.97 22.24 0.57
C GLN A 104 -9.94 21.09 0.88
N GLU A 105 -10.74 20.64 -0.09
CA GLU A 105 -11.62 19.48 0.09
C GLU A 105 -10.81 18.22 0.45
N ALA A 106 -9.65 18.02 -0.17
CA ALA A 106 -8.77 16.91 0.14
C ALA A 106 -8.22 16.99 1.59
N TRP A 107 -7.96 18.20 2.09
CA TRP A 107 -7.60 18.42 3.49
C TRP A 107 -8.74 18.09 4.45
N ASP A 108 -9.95 18.54 4.14
CA ASP A 108 -11.12 18.31 4.98
C ASP A 108 -11.50 16.81 4.98
N ASP A 109 -11.41 16.14 3.82
CA ASP A 109 -11.55 14.70 3.70
C ASP A 109 -10.46 13.92 4.45
N LEU A 110 -9.23 14.44 4.50
CA LEU A 110 -8.13 13.83 5.25
C LEU A 110 -8.41 13.88 6.75
N VAL A 111 -8.85 15.04 7.26
CA VAL A 111 -9.26 15.21 8.66
C VAL A 111 -10.45 14.31 8.99
N ALA A 112 -11.49 14.29 8.15
CA ALA A 112 -12.66 13.45 8.35
C ALA A 112 -12.30 11.95 8.33
N ARG A 113 -11.42 11.53 7.42
CA ARG A 113 -10.93 10.15 7.37
C ARG A 113 -10.16 9.81 8.65
N LEU A 114 -9.26 10.67 9.10
CA LEU A 114 -8.49 10.45 10.31
C LEU A 114 -9.41 10.36 11.54
N ASN A 115 -10.38 11.26 11.66
CA ASN A 115 -11.41 11.21 12.71
C ASN A 115 -12.15 9.86 12.71
N HIS A 116 -12.56 9.38 11.54
CA HIS A 116 -13.23 8.09 11.40
C HIS A 116 -12.32 6.91 11.80
N LEU A 117 -11.01 6.93 11.47
CA LEU A 117 -10.08 5.86 11.86
C LEU A 117 -9.98 5.68 13.38
N PHE A 118 -10.20 6.72 14.16
CA PHE A 118 -10.20 6.66 15.63
C PHE A 118 -11.62 6.63 16.24
N SER A 119 -12.65 6.44 15.40
CA SER A 119 -14.02 6.28 15.85
C SER A 119 -14.25 4.91 16.50
N ASN A 120 -15.29 4.86 17.32
CA ASN A 120 -15.77 3.65 17.97
C ASN A 120 -16.11 2.53 16.96
N GLU A 121 -16.78 2.89 15.86
CA GLU A 121 -17.20 1.95 14.81
C GLU A 121 -16.02 1.35 14.05
N PHE A 122 -14.94 2.12 13.87
CA PHE A 122 -13.78 1.64 13.13
C PHE A 122 -13.01 0.56 13.90
N LEU A 123 -13.00 0.61 15.24
CA LEU A 123 -12.28 -0.35 16.09
C LEU A 123 -12.80 -1.80 15.95
N THR A 124 -14.06 -1.98 15.57
CA THR A 124 -14.66 -3.31 15.34
C THR A 124 -14.56 -3.78 13.89
N SER A 125 -14.08 -2.91 12.98
CA SER A 125 -13.94 -3.25 11.56
C SER A 125 -12.84 -4.30 11.30
N LEU A 126 -12.92 -4.91 10.11
CA LEU A 126 -11.91 -5.83 9.59
C LEU A 126 -10.75 -5.11 8.88
N HIS A 127 -10.69 -3.78 8.95
CA HIS A 127 -9.61 -3.02 8.33
C HIS A 127 -8.26 -3.36 9.03
N PRO A 128 -7.14 -3.54 8.31
CA PRO A 128 -5.83 -3.79 8.92
C PRO A 128 -5.44 -2.83 10.04
N LEU A 129 -5.61 -1.52 9.82
CA LEU A 129 -5.44 -0.49 10.86
C LEU A 129 -6.26 -0.70 12.14
N SER A 130 -7.44 -1.31 12.03
CA SER A 130 -8.25 -1.66 13.20
C SER A 130 -7.55 -2.72 14.05
N GLY A 131 -6.87 -3.69 13.42
CA GLY A 131 -6.00 -4.64 14.12
C GLY A 131 -4.84 -3.94 14.85
N HIS A 132 -4.20 -2.96 14.20
CA HIS A 132 -3.16 -2.14 14.85
C HIS A 132 -3.69 -1.33 16.04
N LEU A 133 -4.88 -0.74 15.91
CA LEU A 133 -5.56 -0.01 17.01
C LEU A 133 -5.86 -0.94 18.18
N ARG A 134 -6.43 -2.11 17.92
CA ARG A 134 -6.72 -3.10 18.97
C ARG A 134 -5.44 -3.58 19.65
N ALA A 135 -4.38 -3.82 18.88
CA ALA A 135 -3.10 -4.27 19.41
C ALA A 135 -2.39 -3.18 20.23
N SER A 136 -2.46 -1.90 19.83
CA SER A 136 -1.87 -0.81 20.60
C SER A 136 -2.54 -0.62 21.95
N LEU A 137 -3.85 -0.89 22.06
CA LEU A 137 -4.60 -0.88 23.31
C LEU A 137 -4.25 -2.05 24.26
N LYS A 138 -3.48 -3.04 23.79
CA LYS A 138 -2.95 -4.12 24.64
C LYS A 138 -1.51 -3.84 25.13
N ARG A 139 -0.88 -2.76 24.66
CA ARG A 139 0.50 -2.40 25.05
C ARG A 139 0.53 -1.88 26.49
N GLU A 140 1.60 -2.23 27.20
CA GLU A 140 1.79 -1.87 28.60
C GLU A 140 2.39 -0.47 28.76
N GLY A 141 2.11 0.16 29.91
CA GLY A 141 2.71 1.43 30.32
C GLY A 141 2.47 2.59 29.35
N ASP A 142 3.52 3.38 29.11
CA ASP A 142 3.47 4.58 28.27
C ASP A 142 3.17 4.29 26.79
N CYS A 143 3.31 3.03 26.38
CA CYS A 143 3.03 2.58 25.02
C CYS A 143 1.54 2.33 24.74
N TYR A 144 0.69 2.37 25.78
CA TYR A 144 -0.75 2.13 25.66
C TYR A 144 -1.41 3.06 24.64
N GLY A 145 -2.05 2.47 23.64
CA GLY A 145 -2.78 3.16 22.57
C GLY A 145 -1.90 3.92 21.58
N LEU A 146 -0.57 3.89 21.72
CA LEU A 146 0.35 4.55 20.79
C LEU A 146 0.47 3.74 19.50
N ILE A 147 0.27 4.40 18.36
CA ILE A 147 0.43 3.81 17.03
C ILE A 147 1.48 4.61 16.26
N PRO A 148 2.47 3.97 15.62
CA PRO A 148 3.40 4.66 14.74
C PRO A 148 2.68 5.29 13.54
N LEU A 149 3.00 6.53 13.18
CA LEU A 149 2.37 7.24 12.07
C LEU A 149 2.62 6.57 10.71
N SER A 150 3.73 5.86 10.57
CA SER A 150 4.06 5.05 9.39
C SER A 150 3.01 3.97 9.10
N ILE A 151 2.34 3.46 10.14
CA ILE A 151 1.28 2.46 9.98
C ILE A 151 0.05 3.11 9.36
N ILE A 152 -0.33 4.31 9.79
CA ILE A 152 -1.44 5.07 9.21
C ILE A 152 -1.20 5.36 7.73
N SER A 153 0.03 5.78 7.37
CA SER A 153 0.37 6.12 6.00
C SER A 153 0.38 4.91 5.06
N VAL A 154 0.78 3.73 5.56
CA VAL A 154 0.97 2.52 4.75
C VAL A 154 -0.32 1.72 4.57
N TYR A 155 -1.15 1.63 5.62
CA TYR A 155 -2.32 0.75 5.60
C TYR A 155 -3.63 1.44 5.23
N ASP A 156 -3.69 2.77 5.15
CA ASP A 156 -4.84 3.50 4.61
C ASP A 156 -4.51 4.16 3.27
N SER A 157 -4.94 3.50 2.18
CA SER A 157 -4.75 4.03 0.83
C SER A 157 -5.52 5.32 0.58
N LYS A 158 -6.63 5.59 1.30
CA LYS A 158 -7.41 6.82 1.14
C LYS A 158 -6.60 8.01 1.65
N ILE A 159 -5.95 7.88 2.81
CA ILE A 159 -5.02 8.88 3.35
C ILE A 159 -3.91 9.17 2.34
N CYS A 160 -3.21 8.14 1.86
CA CYS A 160 -2.13 8.32 0.90
C CYS A 160 -2.60 9.03 -0.38
N ASN A 161 -3.77 8.67 -0.91
CA ASN A 161 -4.32 9.30 -2.11
C ASN A 161 -4.75 10.75 -1.87
N LEU A 162 -5.35 11.07 -0.73
CA LEU A 162 -5.68 12.45 -0.35
C LEU A 162 -4.41 13.31 -0.24
N CYS A 163 -3.34 12.78 0.37
CA CYS A 163 -2.05 13.46 0.44
C CYS A 163 -1.45 13.72 -0.95
N LYS A 164 -1.62 12.81 -1.93
CA LYS A 164 -1.19 13.04 -3.32
C LYS A 164 -1.98 14.15 -4.01
N VAL A 165 -3.27 14.29 -3.71
CA VAL A 165 -4.08 15.42 -4.21
C VAL A 165 -3.58 16.73 -3.61
N ILE A 166 -3.32 16.75 -2.30
CA ILE A 166 -2.79 17.93 -1.59
C ILE A 166 -1.42 18.33 -2.14
N ASN A 167 -0.52 17.35 -2.31
CA ASN A 167 0.82 17.55 -2.84
C ASN A 167 1.28 16.34 -3.68
N PRO A 168 1.39 16.49 -5.01
CA PRO A 168 1.86 15.42 -5.90
C PRO A 168 3.27 14.89 -5.58
N LYS A 169 4.12 15.66 -4.87
CA LYS A 169 5.47 15.20 -4.45
C LYS A 169 5.43 13.99 -3.51
N VAL A 170 4.26 13.68 -2.92
CA VAL A 170 4.05 12.47 -2.12
C VAL A 170 4.29 11.18 -2.94
N GLU A 171 4.13 11.22 -4.27
CA GLU A 171 4.39 10.05 -5.11
C GLU A 171 5.88 9.66 -5.14
N SER A 172 6.75 10.67 -5.19
CA SER A 172 8.21 10.50 -5.16
C SER A 172 8.77 10.37 -3.74
N ASN A 173 8.12 10.96 -2.73
CA ASN A 173 8.48 10.77 -1.33
C ASN A 173 7.26 10.39 -0.47
N PRO A 174 6.97 9.09 -0.31
CA PRO A 174 5.83 8.61 0.47
C PRO A 174 5.90 8.98 1.96
N LEU A 175 7.08 9.29 2.49
CA LEU A 175 7.24 9.69 3.89
C LEU A 175 6.58 11.04 4.17
N LEU A 176 6.34 11.88 3.16
CA LEU A 176 5.59 13.13 3.32
C LEU A 176 4.17 12.90 3.84
N VAL A 177 3.58 11.71 3.65
CA VAL A 177 2.24 11.40 4.17
C VAL A 177 2.18 11.58 5.69
N ILE A 178 3.23 11.20 6.43
CA ILE A 178 3.28 11.33 7.90
C ILE A 178 3.16 12.81 8.33
N SER A 179 3.81 13.73 7.62
CA SER A 179 3.72 15.18 7.94
C SER A 179 2.31 15.72 7.72
N TYR A 180 1.64 15.27 6.66
CA TYR A 180 0.25 15.62 6.39
C TYR A 180 -0.72 15.02 7.42
N VAL A 181 -0.47 13.78 7.85
CA VAL A 181 -1.26 13.15 8.93
C VAL A 181 -1.08 13.90 10.24
N LEU A 182 0.14 14.32 10.61
CA LEU A 182 0.40 15.16 11.79
C LEU A 182 -0.38 16.48 11.74
N LYS A 183 -0.30 17.19 10.61
CA LYS A 183 -1.05 18.44 10.40
C LYS A 183 -2.57 18.25 10.46
N ALA A 184 -3.07 17.13 9.93
CA ALA A 184 -4.49 16.79 10.03
C ALA A 184 -4.90 16.43 11.48
N ALA A 185 -4.05 15.70 12.21
CA ALA A 185 -4.27 15.34 13.60
C ALA A 185 -4.27 16.56 14.52
N ALA A 186 -3.46 17.59 14.24
CA ALA A 186 -3.45 18.85 14.97
C ALA A 186 -4.82 19.56 14.93
N ARG A 187 -5.59 19.42 13.84
CA ARG A 187 -6.97 19.93 13.74
C ARG A 187 -7.98 19.12 14.57
N LEU A 188 -7.58 17.95 15.07
CA LEU A 188 -8.35 17.05 15.93
C LEU A 188 -7.75 16.96 17.34
N SER A 189 -7.07 18.01 17.80
CA SER A 189 -6.33 18.03 19.08
C SER A 189 -7.16 17.74 20.33
N GLY A 190 -8.50 17.89 20.28
CA GLY A 190 -9.40 17.47 21.35
C GLY A 190 -9.69 15.96 21.40
N LEU A 191 -9.42 15.24 20.30
CA LEU A 191 -9.64 13.81 20.17
C LEU A 191 -8.33 13.01 20.11
N LEU A 192 -7.32 13.55 19.42
CA LEU A 192 -6.06 12.89 19.11
C LEU A 192 -4.89 13.61 19.77
N ALA A 193 -3.93 12.82 20.25
CA ALA A 193 -2.62 13.27 20.67
C ALA A 193 -1.58 12.72 19.69
N THR A 194 -0.55 13.51 19.41
CA THR A 194 0.55 13.15 18.52
C THR A 194 1.87 13.61 19.09
N SER A 195 2.96 12.98 18.62
CA SER A 195 4.32 13.48 18.85
C SER A 195 5.07 13.51 17.52
N GLU A 196 5.59 14.68 17.15
CA GLU A 196 6.40 14.85 15.94
C GLU A 196 7.79 14.21 16.11
N GLU A 197 8.39 14.34 17.29
CA GLU A 197 9.72 13.78 17.59
C GLU A 197 9.70 12.25 17.63
N LYS A 198 8.65 11.67 18.23
CA LYS A 198 8.52 10.22 18.38
C LYS A 198 7.68 9.56 17.28
N LEU A 199 7.02 10.34 16.42
CA LEU A 199 6.22 9.83 15.29
C LEU A 199 5.06 8.89 15.65
N TRP A 200 4.36 9.15 16.76
CA TRP A 200 3.16 8.38 17.13
C TRP A 200 1.89 9.22 17.11
N ILE A 201 0.77 8.52 17.04
CA ILE A 201 -0.59 9.05 17.20
C ILE A 201 -1.39 8.18 18.17
N ARG A 202 -2.24 8.81 18.99
CA ARG A 202 -3.09 8.14 19.99
C ARG A 202 -4.41 8.87 20.14
N ARG A 203 -5.49 8.12 20.42
CA ARG A 203 -6.76 8.70 20.88
C ARG A 203 -6.68 9.13 22.35
N GLN A 204 -7.05 10.37 22.64
CA GLN A 204 -7.06 10.89 24.01
C GLN A 204 -8.22 10.34 24.85
N ILE A 205 -9.41 10.32 24.25
CA ILE A 205 -10.62 9.83 24.91
C ILE A 205 -10.61 8.30 24.82
N GLN A 206 -10.74 7.63 25.96
CA GLN A 206 -10.82 6.17 26.00
C GLN A 206 -12.04 5.65 25.23
N TYR A 207 -11.90 4.47 24.64
CA TYR A 207 -13.04 3.78 24.06
C TYR A 207 -14.01 3.36 25.17
N PRO A 208 -15.33 3.41 24.94
CA PRO A 208 -16.29 2.86 25.89
C PRO A 208 -16.00 1.39 26.19
N PRO A 209 -16.16 0.92 27.44
CA PRO A 209 -15.86 -0.46 27.84
C PRO A 209 -16.56 -1.52 26.97
N GLU A 210 -17.81 -1.27 26.57
CA GLU A 210 -18.61 -2.18 25.77
C GLU A 210 -17.99 -2.42 24.37
N ILE A 211 -17.32 -1.39 23.85
CA ILE A 211 -16.64 -1.44 22.55
C ILE A 211 -15.29 -2.13 22.70
N LEU A 212 -14.60 -1.92 23.82
CA LEU A 212 -13.35 -2.62 24.12
C LEU A 212 -13.59 -4.12 24.29
N ASP A 213 -14.58 -4.53 25.08
CA ASP A 213 -14.90 -5.94 25.30
C ASP A 213 -15.34 -6.66 24.01
N SER A 214 -16.02 -5.97 23.09
CA SER A 214 -16.44 -6.54 21.81
C SER A 214 -15.33 -6.55 20.74
N ALA A 215 -14.40 -5.59 20.79
CA ALA A 215 -13.31 -5.48 19.84
C ALA A 215 -12.12 -6.36 20.23
N ILE A 216 -11.80 -6.41 21.53
CA ILE A 216 -10.65 -7.14 22.07
C ILE A 216 -11.14 -8.50 22.57
N GLU A 217 -10.99 -9.51 21.73
CA GLU A 217 -11.20 -10.89 22.17
C GLU A 217 -10.23 -11.20 23.31
N LYS A 218 -10.80 -11.63 24.45
CA LYS A 218 -10.06 -12.10 25.62
C LYS A 218 -9.48 -13.47 25.27
N SER A 219 -8.31 -13.48 24.66
CA SER A 219 -7.51 -14.69 24.54
C SER A 219 -6.86 -14.96 25.89
N ASP A 220 -7.37 -15.96 26.62
CA ASP A 220 -6.82 -16.36 27.92
C ASP A 220 -5.46 -17.07 27.81
N SER A 221 -4.98 -17.35 26.58
CA SER A 221 -3.67 -17.95 26.34
C SER A 221 -2.56 -16.90 26.19
N LEU A 222 -1.62 -16.92 27.14
CA LEU A 222 -0.29 -16.27 27.07
C LEU A 222 0.63 -17.05 26.12
N GLU A 223 0.14 -17.34 24.91
CA GLU A 223 0.90 -18.09 23.92
C GLU A 223 1.83 -17.14 23.18
N SER A 224 3.13 -17.39 23.30
CA SER A 224 4.14 -16.74 22.50
C SER A 224 4.55 -17.66 21.36
N PHE A 225 4.75 -17.10 20.17
CA PHE A 225 5.13 -17.86 19.00
C PHE A 225 6.34 -17.22 18.32
N LEU A 226 7.14 -18.05 17.68
CA LEU A 226 8.37 -17.64 17.00
C LEU A 226 8.11 -17.53 15.51
N ILE A 227 8.49 -16.39 14.92
CA ILE A 227 8.42 -16.15 13.48
C ILE A 227 9.82 -15.96 12.93
N GLY A 228 10.14 -16.67 11.84
CA GLY A 228 11.32 -16.42 11.03
C GLY A 228 11.21 -15.12 10.26
N ALA A 229 12.12 -14.19 10.53
CA ALA A 229 12.32 -12.95 9.79
C ALA A 229 13.77 -12.86 9.31
N ILE A 230 14.07 -11.91 8.44
CA ILE A 230 15.41 -11.75 7.87
C ILE A 230 15.97 -10.39 8.28
N ASN A 231 17.12 -10.40 8.95
CA ASN A 231 17.89 -9.20 9.22
C ASN A 231 18.75 -8.87 8.01
N ILE A 232 18.57 -7.68 7.45
CA ILE A 232 19.34 -7.13 6.34
C ILE A 232 20.18 -5.99 6.88
N PRO A 233 21.48 -6.23 7.15
CA PRO A 233 22.33 -5.17 7.67
C PRO A 233 22.62 -4.11 6.62
N PHE A 234 22.92 -2.89 7.07
CA PHE A 234 23.29 -1.81 6.14
C PHE A 234 24.70 -2.02 5.55
N SER A 235 25.63 -2.58 6.34
CA SER A 235 27.00 -2.85 5.91
C SER A 235 27.04 -4.04 4.96
N LEU A 236 27.68 -3.87 3.80
CA LEU A 236 27.87 -4.95 2.83
C LEU A 236 28.79 -6.08 3.34
N GLU A 237 29.60 -5.80 4.36
CA GLU A 237 30.51 -6.76 4.98
C GLU A 237 29.75 -7.77 5.87
N GLU A 238 28.60 -7.37 6.41
CA GLU A 238 27.77 -8.21 7.26
C GLU A 238 26.85 -9.13 6.43
N SER A 239 26.69 -10.38 6.88
CA SER A 239 25.78 -11.35 6.28
C SER A 239 24.32 -11.02 6.55
N VAL A 240 23.47 -11.34 5.56
CA VAL A 240 22.02 -11.40 5.77
C VAL A 240 21.70 -12.67 6.55
N GLU A 241 20.92 -12.55 7.63
CA GLU A 241 20.70 -13.64 8.58
C GLU A 241 19.22 -13.82 8.91
N VAL A 242 18.87 -15.05 9.30
CA VAL A 242 17.52 -15.35 9.82
C VAL A 242 17.49 -15.01 11.30
N VAL A 243 16.55 -14.18 11.69
CA VAL A 243 16.26 -13.83 13.08
C VAL A 243 14.89 -14.38 13.48
N LYS A 244 14.74 -14.75 14.75
CA LYS A 244 13.46 -15.23 15.29
C LYS A 244 12.80 -14.13 16.09
N LEU A 245 11.62 -13.69 15.65
CA LEU A 245 10.78 -12.76 16.39
C LEU A 245 9.90 -13.56 17.36
N ASN A 246 10.11 -13.39 18.66
CA ASN A 246 9.27 -14.02 19.68
C ASN A 246 8.11 -13.08 20.01
N ILE A 247 6.92 -13.36 19.47
CA ILE A 247 5.76 -12.48 19.56
C ILE A 247 4.78 -13.03 20.57
N SER A 248 4.39 -12.19 21.53
CA SER A 248 3.30 -12.51 22.47
C SER A 248 1.95 -12.28 21.80
N SER A 249 0.96 -13.15 22.07
CA SER A 249 -0.46 -12.95 21.70
C SER A 249 -1.04 -11.62 22.19
N THR A 250 -0.50 -11.07 23.29
CA THR A 250 -0.90 -9.78 23.86
C THR A 250 -0.02 -8.61 23.42
N GLY A 251 1.15 -8.90 22.85
CA GLY A 251 2.13 -7.89 22.50
C GLY A 251 1.90 -7.28 21.12
N TYR A 252 2.29 -6.03 20.95
CA TYR A 252 2.26 -5.40 19.63
C TYR A 252 3.49 -5.82 18.83
N TYR A 253 3.28 -6.49 17.69
CA TYR A 253 4.36 -7.11 16.93
C TYR A 253 5.49 -6.16 16.52
N LEU A 254 5.17 -4.87 16.31
CA LEU A 254 6.16 -3.87 15.97
C LEU A 254 7.15 -3.59 17.12
N ASP A 255 6.76 -3.79 18.38
CA ASP A 255 7.69 -3.62 19.50
C ASP A 255 8.82 -4.65 19.47
N PHE A 256 8.50 -5.87 19.07
CA PHE A 256 9.51 -6.92 18.89
C PHE A 256 10.44 -6.62 17.72
N ILE A 257 9.91 -6.06 16.64
CA ILE A 257 10.72 -5.59 15.51
C ILE A 257 11.60 -4.40 15.93
N ALA A 258 11.06 -3.45 16.69
CA ALA A 258 11.80 -2.30 17.22
C ALA A 258 13.00 -2.77 18.03
N LYS A 259 12.77 -3.74 18.93
CA LYS A 259 13.83 -4.33 19.74
C LYS A 259 14.93 -4.99 18.89
N GLN A 260 14.57 -5.68 17.81
CA GLN A 260 15.57 -6.25 16.89
C GLN A 260 16.38 -5.17 16.14
N LEU A 261 15.77 -4.01 15.90
CA LEU A 261 16.44 -2.84 15.30
C LEU A 261 17.18 -1.98 16.33
N GLY A 262 17.21 -2.38 17.61
CA GLY A 262 17.87 -1.63 18.68
C GLY A 262 17.08 -0.40 19.17
N LEU A 263 15.79 -0.31 18.89
CA LEU A 263 14.92 0.78 19.32
C LEU A 263 14.26 0.47 20.68
N VAL A 264 13.95 1.54 21.42
CA VAL A 264 13.22 1.47 22.70
C VAL A 264 11.75 1.11 22.50
N ASP A 265 11.13 1.65 21.46
CA ASP A 265 9.73 1.41 21.12
C ASP A 265 9.50 1.44 19.59
N ALA A 266 8.31 1.01 19.17
CA ALA A 266 7.93 0.95 17.75
C ALA A 266 7.68 2.31 17.06
N SER A 267 7.70 3.43 17.77
CA SER A 267 7.20 4.72 17.28
C SER A 267 7.98 5.25 16.07
N LYS A 268 9.30 4.99 16.04
CA LYS A 268 10.21 5.37 14.94
C LYS A 268 10.35 4.31 13.84
N ILE A 269 9.56 3.24 13.86
CA ILE A 269 9.60 2.25 12.78
C ILE A 269 8.91 2.81 11.53
N LEU A 270 9.59 2.76 10.41
CA LEU A 270 9.04 2.93 9.07
C LEU A 270 8.77 1.56 8.45
N VAL A 271 7.77 1.52 7.56
CA VAL A 271 7.32 0.29 6.91
C VAL A 271 7.31 0.49 5.41
N SER A 272 7.91 -0.44 4.69
CA SER A 272 7.96 -0.40 3.23
C SER A 272 6.60 -0.73 2.60
N ARG A 273 6.52 -0.48 1.29
CA ARG A 273 5.47 -1.11 0.46
C ARG A 273 5.58 -2.64 0.53
N PRO A 274 4.48 -3.38 0.29
CA PRO A 274 4.52 -4.85 0.21
C PRO A 274 5.52 -5.31 -0.85
N ILE A 275 6.31 -6.32 -0.53
CA ILE A 275 7.31 -6.91 -1.42
C ILE A 275 6.83 -8.29 -1.84
N GLY A 276 6.84 -8.56 -3.15
CA GLY A 276 6.40 -9.84 -3.71
C GLY A 276 4.99 -9.74 -4.28
N LYS A 277 4.08 -10.63 -3.85
CA LYS A 277 2.70 -10.61 -4.35
C LYS A 277 1.96 -9.44 -3.72
N ALA A 278 1.03 -8.82 -4.44
CA ALA A 278 0.21 -7.74 -3.88
C ALA A 278 -0.62 -8.17 -2.65
N SER A 279 -0.77 -9.48 -2.43
CA SER A 279 -1.47 -10.08 -1.29
C SER A 279 -0.55 -10.60 -0.17
N SER A 280 0.78 -10.50 -0.31
CA SER A 280 1.70 -10.89 0.78
C SER A 280 1.90 -9.72 1.74
N GLU A 281 1.81 -9.98 3.05
CA GLU A 281 2.15 -9.01 4.10
C GLU A 281 3.67 -8.91 4.35
N THR A 282 4.47 -9.33 3.37
CA THR A 282 5.93 -9.25 3.44
C THR A 282 6.40 -7.82 3.21
N ARG A 283 7.02 -7.23 4.23
CA ARG A 283 7.47 -5.83 4.25
C ARG A 283 8.82 -5.70 4.92
N LEU A 284 9.53 -4.63 4.61
CA LEU A 284 10.70 -4.19 5.36
C LEU A 284 10.26 -3.23 6.46
N TYR A 285 10.85 -3.41 7.62
CA TYR A 285 10.73 -2.54 8.78
C TYR A 285 12.11 -1.98 9.08
N PHE A 286 12.22 -0.67 9.21
CA PHE A 286 13.49 0.02 9.37
C PHE A 286 13.29 1.30 10.17
N THR A 287 14.37 1.86 10.71
CA THR A 287 14.30 3.04 11.57
C THR A 287 14.13 4.31 10.74
N ALA A 288 13.29 5.23 11.21
CA ALA A 288 13.17 6.57 10.64
C ALA A 288 14.53 7.31 10.75
N PRO A 289 15.10 7.81 9.64
CA PRO A 289 16.37 8.50 9.68
C PRO A 289 16.25 9.82 10.46
N GLN A 290 17.30 10.21 11.19
CA GLN A 290 17.28 11.42 12.02
C GLN A 290 17.06 12.69 11.18
N SER A 291 17.58 12.73 9.94
CA SER A 291 17.34 13.81 8.99
C SER A 291 15.86 14.05 8.70
N TYR A 292 15.07 12.98 8.64
CA TYR A 292 13.64 13.04 8.42
C TYR A 292 12.88 13.63 9.62
N LEU A 293 13.32 13.32 10.84
CA LEU A 293 12.78 13.95 12.05
C LEU A 293 13.08 15.45 12.09
N LEU A 294 14.26 15.85 11.61
CA LEU A 294 14.64 17.26 11.51
C LEU A 294 13.79 18.00 10.47
N GLU A 295 13.57 17.42 9.28
CA GLU A 295 12.69 17.99 8.24
C GLU A 295 11.23 18.14 8.69
N LEU A 296 10.72 17.23 9.51
CA LEU A 296 9.38 17.34 10.10
C LEU A 296 9.30 18.48 11.12
N SER A 297 10.39 18.73 11.86
CA SER A 297 10.45 19.75 12.91
C SER A 297 10.69 21.17 12.41
N SER A 298 11.18 21.35 11.17
CA SER A 298 11.66 22.64 10.69
C SER A 298 10.65 23.41 9.82
N ASP A 299 10.09 24.47 10.41
CA ASP A 299 9.98 25.82 9.79
C ASP A 299 11.31 26.60 9.94
N VAL A 300 12.39 25.94 10.40
CA VAL A 300 13.66 26.58 10.77
C VAL A 300 14.71 26.31 9.69
N LEU A 301 15.00 27.36 8.92
CA LEU A 301 16.22 27.49 8.12
C LEU A 301 17.45 27.38 9.02
N ASN A 302 18.39 26.52 8.62
CA ASN A 302 19.76 26.41 9.12
C ASN A 302 19.97 25.60 10.41
N ALA A 303 20.27 24.31 10.24
CA ALA A 303 21.21 23.61 11.11
C ALA A 303 22.15 22.75 10.23
N LYS A 304 23.29 23.34 9.88
CA LYS A 304 24.45 22.58 9.40
C LYS A 304 25.16 21.98 10.61
N GLU A 305 25.64 20.75 10.41
CA GLU A 305 26.68 20.07 11.20
C GLU A 305 26.31 19.63 12.62
N VAL A 306 25.82 18.39 12.75
CA VAL A 306 26.54 17.26 13.38
C VAL A 306 25.90 15.96 12.84
N ILE A 307 26.44 15.36 11.78
CA ILE A 307 25.97 14.07 11.24
C ILE A 307 27.00 13.00 11.66
N HIS A 308 26.79 12.38 12.81
CA HIS A 308 27.44 11.12 13.13
C HIS A 308 26.66 9.99 12.48
N ASN A 309 27.14 9.46 11.34
CA ASN A 309 26.95 8.12 10.72
C ASN A 309 25.64 7.29 10.86
N GLU A 310 24.55 7.79 11.43
CA GLU A 310 23.24 7.12 11.45
C GLU A 310 22.44 7.51 10.21
N GLY A 311 22.55 6.68 9.17
CA GLY A 311 21.70 6.80 7.98
C GLY A 311 22.42 6.55 6.66
N SER A 312 23.35 5.61 6.60
CA SER A 312 23.76 5.08 5.31
C SER A 312 22.60 4.32 4.66
N VAL A 313 22.48 4.48 3.34
CA VAL A 313 21.48 3.74 2.56
C VAL A 313 21.83 2.25 2.61
N ASN A 314 20.84 1.44 2.98
CA ASN A 314 20.94 -0.01 2.93
C ASN A 314 20.63 -0.48 1.51
N GLU A 315 21.67 -0.56 0.69
CA GLU A 315 21.55 -0.88 -0.74
C GLU A 315 20.79 -2.18 -1.01
N ARG A 316 20.99 -3.20 -0.17
CA ARG A 316 20.30 -4.49 -0.28
C ARG A 316 18.80 -4.37 -0.01
N ALA A 317 18.44 -3.66 1.05
CA ALA A 317 17.04 -3.43 1.42
C ALA A 317 16.36 -2.53 0.39
N SER A 318 17.03 -1.44 -0.03
CA SER A 318 16.52 -0.50 -1.03
C SER A 318 16.32 -1.13 -2.40
N TYR A 319 17.24 -1.98 -2.84
CA TYR A 319 17.08 -2.74 -4.07
C TYR A 319 15.85 -3.67 -4.01
N LEU A 320 15.62 -4.29 -2.85
CA LEU A 320 14.52 -5.23 -2.66
C LEU A 320 13.14 -4.52 -2.64
N SER A 321 12.99 -3.42 -1.92
CA SER A 321 11.73 -2.65 -1.87
C SER A 321 11.51 -1.79 -3.11
N GLY A 322 12.58 -1.28 -3.72
CA GLY A 322 12.51 -0.24 -4.74
C GLY A 322 12.32 1.17 -4.16
N GLU A 323 12.55 1.36 -2.85
CA GLU A 323 12.54 2.67 -2.18
C GLU A 323 13.77 2.81 -1.26
N ASP A 324 14.13 4.04 -0.93
CA ASP A 324 15.31 4.28 -0.07
C ASP A 324 15.04 3.80 1.36
N VAL A 325 15.93 2.97 1.87
CA VAL A 325 15.89 2.34 3.18
C VAL A 325 17.21 2.66 3.86
N TYR A 326 17.15 3.10 5.10
CA TYR A 326 18.30 3.57 5.85
C TYR A 326 18.57 2.67 7.05
N GLY A 327 19.85 2.43 7.35
CA GLY A 327 20.26 1.59 8.47
C GLY A 327 19.86 0.12 8.32
N HIS A 328 19.86 -0.62 9.43
CA HIS A 328 19.44 -2.03 9.43
C HIS A 328 17.94 -2.14 9.11
N ALA A 329 17.55 -3.23 8.46
CA ALA A 329 16.16 -3.51 8.13
C ALA A 329 15.78 -4.95 8.46
N ILE A 330 14.58 -5.14 9.00
CA ILE A 330 13.99 -6.47 9.20
C ILE A 330 12.99 -6.70 8.08
N LEU A 331 13.17 -7.76 7.30
CA LEU A 331 12.16 -8.28 6.38
C LEU A 331 11.32 -9.31 7.13
N ALA A 332 10.01 -9.08 7.25
CA ALA A 332 9.09 -10.02 7.88
C ALA A 332 7.77 -10.10 7.11
N SER A 333 7.12 -11.26 7.16
CA SER A 333 5.76 -11.47 6.66
C SER A 333 4.82 -11.50 7.85
N ILE A 334 4.38 -10.32 8.29
CA ILE A 334 3.57 -10.16 9.50
C ILE A 334 2.71 -8.91 9.43
N GLY A 335 1.43 -9.03 9.81
CA GLY A 335 0.54 -7.89 9.87
C GLY A 335 -0.93 -8.28 10.01
N TYR A 336 -1.79 -7.27 10.09
CA TYR A 336 -3.23 -7.47 10.10
C TYR A 336 -3.78 -7.44 8.67
N THR A 337 -4.75 -8.30 8.38
CA THR A 337 -5.33 -8.42 7.04
C THR A 337 -6.82 -8.08 7.05
N TRP A 338 -7.40 -7.91 5.87
CA TRP A 338 -8.85 -7.67 5.72
C TRP A 338 -9.72 -8.89 6.03
N LYS A 339 -9.12 -10.07 6.20
CA LYS A 339 -9.83 -11.36 6.28
C LYS A 339 -10.12 -11.80 7.71
N SER A 340 -9.25 -11.44 8.65
CA SER A 340 -9.37 -11.81 10.06
C SER A 340 -8.94 -10.66 10.96
N LYS A 341 -9.43 -10.66 12.20
CA LYS A 341 -8.91 -9.81 13.26
C LYS A 341 -7.55 -10.28 13.79
N ASP A 342 -7.19 -11.54 13.51
CA ASP A 342 -5.94 -12.16 13.96
C ASP A 342 -4.73 -11.58 13.24
N LEU A 343 -3.59 -11.70 13.91
CA LEU A 343 -2.29 -11.35 13.34
C LEU A 343 -1.88 -12.43 12.35
N PHE A 344 -1.79 -12.07 11.07
CA PHE A 344 -1.26 -12.95 10.05
C PHE A 344 0.26 -12.98 10.12
N HIS A 345 0.85 -14.16 9.94
CA HIS A 345 2.29 -14.31 9.80
C HIS A 345 2.68 -15.51 8.94
N GLU A 346 3.86 -15.43 8.33
CA GLU A 346 4.53 -16.54 7.64
C GLU A 346 6.02 -16.53 7.94
N ASP A 347 6.62 -17.72 8.09
CA ASP A 347 8.06 -17.84 8.30
C ASP A 347 8.85 -17.52 7.02
N LEU A 348 9.78 -16.59 7.15
CA LEU A 348 10.76 -16.30 6.13
C LEU A 348 12.07 -17.07 6.38
N SER A 349 12.62 -17.59 5.29
CA SER A 349 13.93 -18.23 5.26
C SER A 349 14.89 -17.42 4.38
N LEU A 350 16.20 -17.69 4.48
CA LEU A 350 17.17 -17.14 3.52
C LEU A 350 16.81 -17.50 2.08
N GLN A 351 16.25 -18.69 1.86
CA GLN A 351 15.77 -19.09 0.54
C GLN A 351 14.65 -18.16 0.05
N SER A 352 13.70 -17.80 0.91
CA SER A 352 12.64 -16.84 0.58
C SER A 352 13.24 -15.49 0.18
N TYR A 353 14.19 -14.97 0.96
CA TYR A 353 14.89 -13.72 0.67
C TYR A 353 15.59 -13.73 -0.70
N TYR A 354 16.43 -14.73 -0.97
CA TYR A 354 17.14 -14.82 -2.26
C TYR A 354 16.20 -15.04 -3.44
N ARG A 355 15.09 -15.78 -3.27
CA ARG A 355 14.06 -15.90 -4.31
C ARG A 355 13.40 -14.55 -4.61
N MET A 356 13.14 -13.73 -3.59
CA MET A 356 12.59 -12.39 -3.79
C MET A 356 13.57 -11.48 -4.54
N LEU A 357 14.86 -11.54 -4.23
CA LEU A 357 15.90 -10.82 -5.00
C LEU A 357 15.97 -11.29 -6.45
N LEU A 358 15.98 -12.60 -6.70
CA LEU A 358 15.97 -13.14 -8.07
C LEU A 358 14.74 -12.70 -8.86
N SER A 359 13.60 -12.51 -8.21
CA SER A 359 12.38 -12.03 -8.86
C SER A 359 12.48 -10.59 -9.39
N LYS A 360 13.47 -9.82 -8.93
CA LYS A 360 13.76 -8.47 -9.44
C LYS A 360 14.58 -8.48 -10.73
N ILE A 361 15.20 -9.60 -11.06
CA ILE A 361 16.03 -9.73 -12.26
C ILE A 361 15.19 -10.39 -13.37
N PRO A 362 15.10 -9.84 -14.59
CA PRO A 362 14.30 -10.41 -15.67
C PRO A 362 14.57 -11.90 -15.94
N GLY A 363 15.84 -12.30 -15.98
CA GLY A 363 16.23 -13.70 -16.13
C GLY A 363 15.93 -14.58 -14.91
N GLY A 364 15.85 -13.97 -13.72
CA GLY A 364 15.45 -14.65 -12.49
C GLY A 364 13.97 -15.00 -12.49
N VAL A 365 13.09 -14.09 -12.90
CA VAL A 365 11.63 -14.35 -13.04
C VAL A 365 11.35 -15.57 -13.92
N TYR A 366 12.05 -15.68 -15.05
CA TYR A 366 11.95 -16.83 -15.96
C TYR A 366 12.38 -18.15 -15.27
N LYS A 367 13.46 -18.14 -14.50
CA LYS A 367 13.92 -19.33 -13.75
C LYS A 367 12.94 -19.72 -12.64
N LEU A 368 12.42 -18.74 -11.90
CA LEU A 368 11.45 -18.97 -10.83
C LEU A 368 10.15 -19.59 -11.37
N SER A 369 9.67 -19.14 -12.53
CA SER A 369 8.41 -19.64 -13.12
C SER A 369 8.49 -21.07 -13.63
N ARG A 370 9.68 -21.53 -14.04
CA ARG A 370 9.91 -22.89 -14.56
C ARG A 370 10.35 -23.91 -13.50
N GLY A 371 10.48 -23.52 -12.23
CA GLY A 371 10.92 -24.43 -11.17
C GLY A 371 12.36 -24.95 -11.35
N GLN A 372 13.18 -24.34 -12.21
CA GLN A 372 14.55 -24.77 -12.48
C GLN A 372 15.50 -24.24 -11.39
N PHE A 373 15.60 -24.98 -10.28
CA PHE A 373 16.31 -24.58 -9.06
C PHE A 373 17.57 -25.39 -8.73
N SER A 374 18.20 -26.07 -9.69
CA SER A 374 19.37 -26.92 -9.42
C SER A 374 20.69 -26.18 -9.12
N GLN A 375 20.71 -24.85 -8.94
CA GLN A 375 21.95 -24.07 -8.72
C GLN A 375 21.83 -22.90 -7.70
N LEU A 376 20.88 -22.92 -6.76
CA LEU A 376 20.81 -21.83 -5.76
C LEU A 376 22.02 -21.78 -4.81
N THR A 377 22.67 -22.91 -4.55
CA THR A 377 23.92 -22.98 -3.76
C THR A 377 25.10 -22.23 -4.44
N TYR A 378 25.02 -21.97 -5.75
CA TYR A 378 26.07 -21.29 -6.52
C TYR A 378 25.80 -19.80 -6.77
N LEU A 379 24.68 -19.25 -6.31
CA LEU A 379 24.30 -17.85 -6.58
C LEU A 379 24.66 -16.87 -5.46
N GLN A 380 25.08 -17.35 -4.29
CA GLN A 380 25.53 -16.50 -3.19
C GLN A 380 26.72 -15.59 -3.59
N PRO A 381 27.74 -16.07 -4.32
CA PRO A 381 28.84 -15.23 -4.81
C PRO A 381 28.42 -14.33 -5.99
N LEU A 382 27.46 -14.77 -6.81
CA LEU A 382 27.01 -14.04 -8.02
C LEU A 382 26.11 -12.85 -7.67
N ILE A 383 25.28 -12.97 -6.63
CA ILE A 383 24.46 -11.87 -6.12
C ILE A 383 25.34 -10.86 -5.38
N GLN A 384 26.32 -11.31 -4.58
CA GLN A 384 27.29 -10.41 -3.93
C GLN A 384 28.21 -9.69 -4.94
N GLY A 385 28.62 -10.36 -6.04
CA GLY A 385 29.46 -9.76 -7.08
C GLY A 385 28.71 -8.83 -8.05
N GLN A 386 27.45 -9.11 -8.37
CA GLN A 386 26.66 -8.27 -9.28
C GLN A 386 26.07 -7.03 -8.61
N THR A 387 25.80 -7.04 -7.30
CA THR A 387 25.48 -5.81 -6.58
C THR A 387 26.64 -4.82 -6.68
N GLY A 388 27.88 -5.25 -6.42
CA GLY A 388 29.06 -4.38 -6.57
C GLY A 388 29.28 -3.83 -7.99
N GLY A 389 28.98 -4.63 -9.03
CA GLY A 389 29.17 -4.21 -10.44
C GLY A 389 28.06 -3.33 -11.01
N LEU A 390 26.81 -3.46 -10.54
CA LEU A 390 25.68 -2.61 -10.96
C LEU A 390 25.60 -1.29 -10.18
N LEU A 391 26.14 -1.25 -8.96
CA LEU A 391 26.23 -0.04 -8.12
C LEU A 391 27.28 0.97 -8.63
N SER A 392 28.29 0.53 -9.38
CA SER A 392 29.33 1.40 -9.95
C SER A 392 28.87 2.27 -11.14
N LYS A 393 27.67 2.07 -11.70
CA LYS A 393 27.22 2.74 -12.94
C LYS A 393 26.18 3.85 -12.74
N ARG A 394 25.99 4.35 -11.51
CA ARG A 394 25.21 5.57 -11.24
C ARG A 394 26.12 6.66 -10.69
N ASN A 395 26.93 7.27 -11.55
CA ASN A 395 27.40 8.65 -11.45
C ASN A 395 27.62 9.14 -12.89
N PRO A 396 27.05 10.30 -13.24
CA PRO A 396 27.92 11.47 -13.38
C PRO A 396 27.73 12.48 -12.25
#